data_AF-A0A8X6RQW2-F1
#
_entry.id   AF-A0A8X6RQW2-F1
#
_cell.length_a   1.000
_cell.length_b   1.000
_cell.length_c   1.000
_cell.angle_alpha   90.00
_cell.angle_beta   90.00
_cell.angle_gamma   90.00
#
_symmetry.space_group_name_H-M   'P 1'
#
loop_
_entity.id
_entity.type
_entity.pdbx_description
1 polymer ?
#
loop_
_entity_poly.entity_id
_entity_poly.type
_entity_poly.pdbx_seq_one_letter_code
_entity_poly.pdbx_strand_id
1 'polypeptide(L)'
;MPVVENVNKVTEIFEVDQHVSSRSIARELKIDHNSFKPFNHSCIEKEARCLFATPINTKNMMDVISTCEAFAKQNEINPFLKWRVTGDKKCFTYDNIGRRRSWSHLVEAAQTMVKTGLTTRKFLLCIW
;
A
#
# COMPACT_ATOMS: atom_id res chain seq x y z
N MET A 1 16.51 30.07 -12.55
CA MET A 1 15.14 29.55 -12.70
C MET A 1 15.03 28.06 -13.18
N PRO A 2 16.03 27.16 -13.10
CA PRO A 2 15.87 25.79 -13.62
C PRO A 2 15.27 24.78 -12.62
N VAL A 3 15.25 25.11 -11.33
CA VAL A 3 14.81 24.16 -10.27
C VAL A 3 13.30 23.95 -10.29
N VAL A 4 12.52 25.01 -10.52
CA VAL A 4 11.04 24.95 -10.51
C VAL A 4 10.51 24.18 -11.72
N GLU A 5 11.10 24.34 -12.90
CA GLU A 5 10.72 23.56 -14.09
C GLU A 5 10.94 22.05 -13.90
N ASN A 6 11.99 21.66 -13.18
CA ASN A 6 12.25 20.25 -12.91
C ASN A 6 11.28 19.66 -11.89
N VAL A 7 10.76 20.45 -10.94
CA VAL A 7 9.67 20.02 -10.03
C VAL A 7 8.40 19.73 -10.80
N ASN A 8 7.98 20.65 -11.67
CA ASN A 8 6.74 20.49 -12.44
C ASN A 8 6.79 19.27 -13.37
N LYS A 9 7.95 18.99 -13.99
CA LYS A 9 8.14 17.80 -14.82
C LYS A 9 8.10 16.50 -14.01
N VAL A 10 8.64 16.52 -12.79
CA VAL A 10 8.59 15.35 -11.92
C VAL A 10 7.16 15.08 -11.44
N THR A 11 6.41 16.12 -11.08
CA THR A 11 5.00 15.95 -10.70
C THR A 11 4.17 15.39 -11.86
N GLU A 12 4.42 15.85 -13.10
CA GLU A 12 3.75 15.33 -14.30
C GLU A 12 4.02 13.83 -14.52
N ILE A 13 5.28 13.39 -14.36
CA ILE A 13 5.64 11.96 -14.45
C ILE A 13 4.92 11.13 -13.36
N PHE A 14 4.79 11.68 -12.14
CA PHE A 14 4.08 11.01 -11.04
C PHE A 14 2.56 10.97 -11.21
N GLU A 15 1.96 11.97 -11.85
CA GLU A 15 0.53 11.98 -12.19
C GLU A 15 0.19 10.90 -13.21
N VAL A 16 1.10 10.64 -14.17
CA VAL A 16 0.94 9.58 -15.18
C VAL A 16 1.24 8.20 -14.59
N ASP A 17 2.36 8.05 -13.88
CA ASP A 17 2.73 6.80 -13.24
C ASP A 17 3.42 7.05 -11.89
N GLN A 18 2.73 6.70 -10.81
CA GLN A 18 3.29 6.81 -9.45
C GLN A 18 4.39 5.75 -9.19
N HIS A 19 4.70 4.87 -10.14
CA HIS A 19 5.57 3.71 -9.95
C HIS A 19 6.96 3.87 -10.54
N VAL A 20 7.29 5.09 -10.97
CA VAL A 20 8.54 5.38 -11.62
C VAL A 20 9.67 5.42 -10.59
N SER A 21 10.75 4.67 -10.87
CA SER A 21 11.93 4.66 -10.03
C SER A 21 12.68 6.00 -10.12
N SER A 22 13.30 6.45 -9.02
CA SER A 22 14.12 7.67 -9.01
C SER A 22 15.25 7.65 -10.06
N ARG A 23 15.72 6.47 -10.51
CA ARG A 23 16.72 6.35 -11.58
C ARG A 23 16.12 6.53 -12.97
N SER A 24 14.88 6.11 -13.18
CA SER A 24 14.16 6.26 -14.45
C SER A 24 13.86 7.74 -14.67
N ILE A 25 13.37 8.43 -13.64
CA ILE A 25 13.12 9.89 -13.67
C ILE A 25 14.41 10.67 -13.97
N ALA A 26 15.50 10.34 -13.29
CA ALA A 26 16.79 10.99 -13.53
C ALA A 26 17.27 10.82 -14.99
N ARG A 27 17.06 9.64 -15.57
CA ARG A 27 17.38 9.36 -16.98
C ARG A 27 16.51 10.18 -17.94
N GLU A 28 15.22 10.28 -17.66
CA GLU A 28 14.26 11.02 -18.49
C GLU A 28 14.54 12.53 -18.47
N LEU A 29 14.89 13.07 -17.31
CA LEU A 29 15.27 14.47 -17.14
C LEU A 29 16.72 14.77 -17.57
N LYS A 30 17.49 13.76 -17.96
CA LYS A 30 18.93 13.85 -18.28
C LYS A 30 19.76 14.46 -17.14
N ILE A 31 19.39 14.18 -15.89
CA ILE A 31 20.08 14.63 -14.67
C ILE A 31 20.89 13.46 -14.11
N ASP A 32 22.09 13.74 -13.58
CA ASP A 32 22.86 12.73 -12.86
C ASP A 32 22.09 12.21 -11.63
N HIS A 33 22.10 10.89 -11.41
CA HIS A 33 21.34 10.27 -10.33
C HIS A 33 21.78 10.78 -8.95
N ASN A 34 23.07 11.10 -8.75
CA ASN A 34 23.54 11.62 -7.46
C ASN A 34 23.03 13.04 -7.22
N SER A 35 22.95 13.87 -8.27
CA SER A 35 22.33 15.20 -8.20
C SER A 35 20.82 15.15 -8.01
N PHE A 36 20.15 14.08 -8.46
CA PHE A 36 18.71 13.87 -8.26
C PHE A 36 18.35 13.32 -6.86
N LYS A 37 19.27 12.67 -6.14
CA LYS A 37 19.02 12.10 -4.80
C LYS A 37 18.50 13.13 -3.78
N PRO A 38 19.13 14.31 -3.60
CA PRO A 38 18.65 15.32 -2.66
C PRO A 38 17.24 15.80 -3.04
N PHE A 39 17.03 16.03 -4.34
CA PHE A 39 15.76 16.47 -4.91
C PHE A 39 14.63 15.46 -4.68
N ASN A 40 14.90 14.18 -4.92
CA ASN A 40 13.93 13.10 -4.68
C ASN A 40 13.55 12.99 -3.20
N HIS A 41 14.45 13.32 -2.27
CA HIS A 41 14.15 13.28 -0.84
C HIS A 41 13.36 14.50 -0.37
N SER A 42 13.54 15.67 -1.00
CA SER A 42 12.80 16.88 -0.65
C SER A 42 11.40 16.96 -1.25
N CYS A 43 11.17 16.29 -2.39
CA CYS A 43 9.94 16.47 -3.17
C CYS A 43 9.03 15.23 -3.22
N ILE A 44 9.51 14.04 -2.86
CA ILE A 44 8.74 12.79 -3.01
C ILE A 44 8.77 11.98 -1.72
N GLU A 45 7.65 11.94 -1.02
CA GLU A 45 7.40 10.98 0.04
C GLU A 45 7.02 9.63 -0.58
N LYS A 46 7.76 8.57 -0.25
CA LYS A 46 7.53 7.22 -0.79
C LYS A 46 6.65 6.44 0.16
N GLU A 47 5.37 6.32 -0.17
CA GLU A 47 4.47 5.42 0.54
C GLU A 47 4.50 3.99 -0.04
N ALA A 48 4.38 3.01 0.84
CA ALA A 48 4.21 1.62 0.43
C ALA A 48 2.76 1.38 -0.01
N ARG A 49 2.55 0.68 -1.13
CA ARG A 49 1.20 0.43 -1.65
C ARG A 49 0.38 -0.47 -0.74
N CYS A 50 -0.92 -0.20 -0.68
CA CYS A 50 -1.91 -1.15 -0.19
C CYS A 50 -2.04 -2.32 -1.18
N LEU A 51 -1.88 -3.55 -0.69
CA LEU A 51 -2.19 -4.75 -1.46
C LEU A 51 -3.71 -4.88 -1.54
N PHE A 52 -4.29 -4.65 -2.72
CA PHE A 52 -5.71 -4.90 -2.94
C PHE A 52 -5.96 -6.42 -3.04
N ALA A 53 -7.01 -6.87 -2.36
CA ALA A 53 -7.46 -8.25 -2.43
C ALA A 53 -8.01 -8.51 -3.85
N THR A 54 -7.23 -9.23 -4.65
CA THR A 54 -7.51 -9.62 -6.05
C THR A 54 -7.66 -8.47 -7.06
N PRO A 55 -7.22 -8.64 -8.32
CA PRO A 55 -7.48 -7.67 -9.37
C PRO A 55 -8.99 -7.52 -9.58
N ILE A 56 -9.53 -6.33 -9.35
CA ILE A 56 -10.95 -6.05 -9.53
C ILE A 56 -11.18 -5.74 -11.03
N ASN A 57 -12.08 -6.47 -11.68
CA ASN A 57 -12.51 -6.17 -13.05
C ASN A 57 -13.44 -4.94 -13.09
N THR A 58 -13.53 -4.23 -14.22
CA THR A 58 -14.39 -3.05 -14.40
C THR A 58 -15.86 -3.33 -14.06
N LYS A 59 -16.38 -4.52 -14.44
CA LYS A 59 -17.72 -4.97 -14.06
C LYS A 59 -17.89 -5.08 -12.54
N ASN A 60 -16.94 -5.73 -11.87
CA ASN A 60 -16.97 -5.91 -10.42
C ASN A 60 -16.83 -4.56 -9.68
N MET A 61 -16.12 -3.59 -10.26
CA MET A 61 -16.04 -2.23 -9.69
C MET A 61 -17.40 -1.53 -9.71
N MET A 62 -18.11 -1.57 -10.84
CA MET A 62 -19.44 -0.96 -10.95
C MET A 62 -20.43 -1.61 -9.99
N ASP A 63 -20.37 -2.93 -9.85
CA ASP A 63 -21.22 -3.68 -8.91
C ASP A 63 -20.91 -3.28 -7.46
N VAL A 64 -19.62 -3.13 -7.10
CA VAL A 64 -19.22 -2.67 -5.76
C VAL A 64 -19.69 -1.24 -5.51
N ILE A 65 -19.47 -0.32 -6.45
CA ILE A 65 -19.86 1.09 -6.31
C ILE A 65 -21.39 1.20 -6.14
N SER A 66 -22.15 0.60 -7.06
CA SER A 66 -23.61 0.65 -7.01
C SER A 66 -24.19 0.01 -5.74
N THR A 67 -23.61 -1.10 -5.28
CA THR A 67 -23.99 -1.72 -4.01
C THR A 67 -23.71 -0.78 -2.84
N CYS A 68 -22.50 -0.20 -2.75
CA CYS A 68 -22.15 0.76 -1.70
C CYS A 68 -23.06 1.99 -1.68
N GLU A 69 -23.39 2.55 -2.85
CA GLU A 69 -24.32 3.69 -2.95
C GLU A 69 -25.72 3.33 -2.47
N ALA A 70 -26.23 2.14 -2.83
CA ALA A 70 -27.52 1.66 -2.36
C ALA A 70 -27.54 1.47 -0.84
N PHE A 71 -26.49 0.84 -0.28
CA PHE A 71 -26.32 0.67 1.16
C PHE A 71 -26.25 2.01 1.90
N ALA A 72 -25.55 3.02 1.34
CA ALA A 72 -25.46 4.35 1.91
C ALA A 72 -26.82 5.06 1.94
N LYS A 73 -27.53 5.10 0.80
CA LYS A 73 -28.87 5.69 0.69
C LYS A 73 -29.86 5.01 1.63
N GLN A 74 -29.81 3.69 1.74
CA GLN A 74 -30.67 2.95 2.66
C GLN A 74 -30.37 3.31 4.11
N ASN A 75 -29.10 3.50 4.48
CA ASN A 75 -28.71 3.86 5.84
C ASN A 75 -29.11 5.30 6.21
N GLU A 76 -29.17 6.21 5.23
CA GLU A 76 -29.72 7.57 5.43
C GLU A 76 -31.22 7.54 5.72
N ILE A 77 -31.98 6.68 5.02
CA ILE A 77 -33.43 6.55 5.20
C ILE A 77 -33.78 5.76 6.46
N ASN A 78 -33.08 4.65 6.68
CA ASN A 78 -33.29 3.76 7.82
C ASN A 78 -31.93 3.32 8.37
N PRO A 79 -31.48 3.86 9.53
CA PRO A 79 -30.15 3.61 10.06
C PRO A 79 -30.00 2.19 10.62
N PHE A 80 -29.81 1.20 9.73
CA PHE A 80 -29.73 -0.22 10.07
C PHE A 80 -28.34 -0.64 10.58
N LEU A 81 -27.29 0.18 10.40
CA LEU A 81 -25.94 -0.18 10.85
C LEU A 81 -25.86 -0.44 12.36
N LYS A 82 -26.70 0.22 13.16
CA LYS A 82 -26.77 -0.02 14.62
C LYS A 82 -27.31 -1.40 14.98
N TRP A 83 -28.08 -2.02 14.09
CA TRP A 83 -28.67 -3.35 14.30
C TRP A 83 -27.91 -4.45 13.57
N ARG A 84 -26.89 -4.10 12.78
CA ARG A 84 -26.14 -5.05 11.99
C ARG A 84 -25.12 -5.78 12.86
N VAL A 85 -25.39 -7.06 13.15
CA VAL A 85 -24.39 -7.98 13.69
C VAL A 85 -23.55 -8.51 12.53
N THR A 86 -22.22 -8.45 12.66
CA THR A 86 -21.30 -8.94 11.62
C THR A 86 -20.46 -10.07 12.20
N GLY A 87 -20.53 -11.23 11.54
CA GLY A 87 -19.67 -12.37 11.81
C GLY A 87 -18.61 -12.52 10.72
N ASP A 88 -17.44 -13.07 11.09
CA ASP A 88 -16.37 -13.39 10.15
C ASP A 88 -15.57 -14.60 10.62
N LYS A 89 -14.86 -15.22 9.68
CA LYS A 89 -13.97 -16.36 9.92
C LYS A 89 -12.54 -15.98 9.59
N LYS A 90 -11.68 -15.97 10.62
CA LYS A 90 -10.27 -15.64 10.45
C LYS A 90 -9.37 -16.82 10.81
N CYS A 91 -8.51 -17.20 9.88
CA CYS A 91 -7.45 -18.18 10.11
C CYS A 91 -6.28 -17.51 10.83
N PHE A 92 -5.85 -18.09 11.95
CA PHE A 92 -4.65 -17.68 12.67
C PHE A 92 -3.58 -18.77 12.60
N THR A 93 -2.31 -18.37 12.48
CA THR A 93 -1.15 -19.26 12.60
C THR A 93 -0.59 -19.16 14.01
N TYR A 94 -0.15 -20.29 14.58
CA TYR A 94 0.52 -20.29 15.88
C TYR A 94 1.85 -19.51 15.82
N ASP A 95 2.68 -19.81 14.80
CA ASP A 95 3.94 -19.11 14.59
C ASP A 95 3.77 -18.01 13.54
N ASN A 96 3.15 -16.89 13.92
CA ASN A 96 3.08 -15.71 13.05
C ASN A 96 4.35 -14.86 13.15
N ILE A 97 5.49 -15.42 12.74
CA ILE A 97 6.79 -14.72 12.80
C ILE A 97 6.80 -13.63 11.73
N GLY A 98 6.63 -12.38 12.17
CA GLY A 98 6.83 -11.19 11.35
C GLY A 98 8.31 -10.81 11.26
N ARG A 99 8.68 -10.06 10.21
CA ARG A 99 10.02 -9.48 10.10
C ARG A 99 10.22 -8.45 11.21
N ARG A 100 11.18 -8.69 12.11
CA ARG A 100 11.63 -7.68 13.07
C ARG A 100 12.50 -6.64 12.37
N ARG A 101 12.35 -5.37 12.75
CA ARG A 101 13.30 -4.30 12.44
C ARG A 101 14.03 -3.95 13.73
N SER A 102 15.35 -4.00 13.71
CA SER A 102 16.21 -3.54 14.80
C SER A 102 16.79 -2.18 14.45
N TRP A 103 16.94 -1.31 15.44
CA TRP A 103 17.81 -0.15 15.33
C TRP A 103 19.24 -0.62 15.62
N SER A 104 20.10 -0.60 14.62
CA SER A 104 21.52 -0.98 14.73
C SER A 104 22.39 0.00 13.96
N HIS A 105 23.69 0.01 14.24
CA HIS A 105 24.62 0.86 13.49
C HIS A 105 24.70 0.42 12.02
N LEU A 106 25.06 1.34 11.12
CA LEU A 106 25.00 1.16 9.65
C LEU A 106 25.77 -0.09 9.13
N VAL A 107 26.76 -0.56 9.89
CA VAL A 107 27.63 -1.69 9.54
C VAL A 107 27.16 -3.00 10.19
N GLU A 108 26.31 -2.92 11.21
CA GLU A 108 25.83 -4.10 11.94
C GLU A 108 24.66 -4.75 11.21
N ALA A 109 24.75 -6.07 11.05
CA ALA A 109 23.69 -6.85 10.43
C ALA A 109 22.41 -6.78 11.27
N ALA A 110 21.29 -6.51 10.60
CA ALA A 110 19.97 -6.60 11.22
C ALA A 110 19.69 -8.04 11.70
N GLN A 111 18.91 -8.17 12.77
CA GLN A 111 18.54 -9.48 13.30
C GLN A 111 17.86 -10.34 12.22
N THR A 112 18.40 -11.54 11.99
CA THR A 112 17.82 -12.53 11.08
C THR A 112 16.71 -13.31 11.79
N MET A 113 15.63 -13.57 11.06
CA MET A 113 14.52 -14.40 11.54
C MET A 113 14.35 -15.60 10.62
N VAL A 114 14.01 -16.74 11.21
CA VAL A 114 13.66 -17.94 10.44
C VAL A 114 12.41 -17.66 9.63
N LYS A 115 12.44 -18.01 8.34
CA LYS A 115 11.27 -17.88 7.46
C LYS A 115 10.19 -18.85 7.94
N THR A 116 8.97 -18.36 8.11
CA THR A 116 7.83 -19.21 8.42
C THR A 116 7.61 -20.22 7.30
N GLY A 117 7.55 -21.50 7.68
CA GLY A 117 7.21 -22.58 6.75
C GLY A 117 5.76 -22.49 6.28
N LEU A 118 5.46 -23.02 5.09
CA LEU A 118 4.09 -23.01 4.56
C LEU A 118 3.13 -23.95 5.33
N THR A 119 3.69 -24.86 6.12
CA THR A 119 3.01 -25.92 6.89
C THR A 119 2.87 -25.59 8.39
N THR A 120 2.76 -24.31 8.75
CA THR A 120 2.51 -23.91 10.15
C THR A 120 1.14 -24.39 10.62
N ARG A 121 1.06 -24.86 11.88
CA ARG A 121 -0.22 -25.17 12.55
C ARG A 121 -1.12 -23.93 12.54
N LYS A 122 -2.38 -24.12 12.13
CA LYS A 122 -3.40 -23.07 12.03
C LYS A 122 -4.64 -23.44 12.82
N PHE A 123 -5.35 -22.43 13.30
CA PHE A 123 -6.70 -22.59 13.83
C PHE A 123 -7.63 -21.56 13.20
N LEU A 124 -8.93 -21.88 13.17
CA LEU A 124 -9.96 -21.03 12.61
C LEU A 124 -10.79 -20.42 13.74
N LEU A 125 -10.80 -19.09 13.83
CA LEU A 125 -11.71 -18.37 14.70
C LEU A 125 -12.97 -18.04 13.89
N CYS A 126 -14.13 -18.49 14.37
CA CYS A 126 -15.43 -18.09 13.83
C CYS A 126 -16.15 -17.24 14.87
N ILE A 127 -16.52 -16.01 14.50
CA ILE A 127 -17.39 -15.15 15.29
C ILE A 127 -18.69 -15.00 14.51
N TRP A 128 -19.82 -15.22 15.18
CA TRP A 128 -21.17 -15.13 14.61
C TRP A 128 -21.97 -14.05 15.32
#